data_AF-A0A353J6Y0-F1
#
_entry.id   AF-A0A353J6Y0-F1
#
_cell.length_a   1.000
_cell.length_b   1.000
_cell.length_c   1.000
_cell.angle_alpha   90.00
_cell.angle_beta   90.00
_cell.angle_gamma   90.00
#
_symmetry.space_group_name_H-M   'P 1'
#
loop_
_entity.id
_entity.type
_entity.pdbx_description
1 polymer ?
#
loop_
_entity_poly.entity_id
_entity_poly.type
_entity_poly.pdbx_seq_one_letter_code
_entity_poly.pdbx_strand_id
1 'polypeptide(L)'
;MKTKIFIILISIFLATGLSVLAKSTLAQESDKLENIKYPIGELDNCTNKTDCRIYCDEPKNAETCFVFAEKNDLMSEKEIAVAKKFLAGEIKGPGGCNNKDTCEEYCNDINHINECISFAEKNDLIPPEELNEAKKVQAAIARGVKPPACGNKKSCDVYCDEPEHMEECITFGIEAGFIQGQEKEDAQKMLQAIKRGVKPPPCRGKKACDEYCNSPDNMETCMTFAMEAGFMSEQEQADAQKMLQAIKKGVKPPACKGREACDVYCGQEEHFEECTNFAEAAGFITAEEAAMTRKTGGKGPGGCKGKEECENFCNNPDNQETCFLFGKENGMIPEEDLQKMEEGKQQLQQALEQAPQEVIGCLQEKFGPDLLEKVKNSVMPSKEIGDQLGNCFQNMNPPPGQAPMQEGQERMQSGQLGPGGCQSPEECNNYCQNNPEECNSVQQGPPPQIGENPTPGPAMFPEERAERMPPLPEENIAPPNINPPDINPPPPSTGPEGGEYIPPAGEQIPQAPPAEQMPPASFDQN
;
A
#
# COMPACT_ATOMS: atom_id res chain seq x y z
N MET A 1 40.22 -59.32 27.89
CA MET A 1 41.00 -58.49 28.83
C MET A 1 40.90 -57.06 28.33
N LYS A 2 39.95 -56.25 28.80
CA LYS A 2 40.01 -55.40 30.01
C LYS A 2 41.23 -54.48 30.02
N THR A 3 41.00 -53.17 29.79
CA THR A 3 41.18 -52.04 30.73
C THR A 3 40.41 -50.85 30.14
N LYS A 4 39.14 -50.62 30.53
CA LYS A 4 38.64 -49.74 31.62
C LYS A 4 38.90 -48.24 31.31
N ILE A 5 37.87 -47.46 30.96
CA ILE A 5 36.87 -46.81 31.86
C ILE A 5 37.53 -45.78 32.77
N PHE A 6 37.14 -44.51 32.64
CA PHE A 6 36.83 -43.63 33.78
C PHE A 6 35.81 -42.53 33.37
N ILE A 7 34.58 -42.69 33.89
CA ILE A 7 33.66 -41.66 34.43
C ILE A 7 33.01 -40.69 33.41
N ILE A 8 31.71 -40.76 33.05
CA ILE A 8 30.41 -40.86 33.79
C ILE A 8 30.00 -39.56 34.51
N LEU A 9 28.74 -39.18 34.25
CA LEU A 9 27.82 -38.27 34.97
C LEU A 9 27.76 -36.88 34.29
N ILE A 10 26.62 -36.40 33.80
CA ILE A 10 25.27 -36.47 34.38
C ILE A 10 24.22 -36.55 33.27
N SER A 11 23.29 -37.48 33.45
CA SER A 11 22.00 -37.53 32.76
C SER A 11 20.95 -36.77 33.59
N ILE A 12 19.95 -36.24 32.89
CA ILE A 12 18.58 -35.93 33.35
C ILE A 12 18.37 -34.57 34.03
N PHE A 13 17.71 -33.65 33.31
CA PHE A 13 16.37 -33.11 33.63
C PHE A 13 15.88 -32.40 32.34
N LEU A 14 15.02 -33.03 31.54
CA LEU A 14 13.55 -33.04 31.60
C LEU A 14 12.87 -31.69 31.29
N ALA A 15 12.15 -31.74 30.17
CA ALA A 15 10.83 -31.17 29.93
C ALA A 15 10.67 -29.65 29.88
N THR A 16 10.38 -29.17 28.67
CA THR A 16 9.26 -28.30 28.20
C THR A 16 9.82 -27.49 27.03
N GLY A 17 9.20 -27.29 25.88
CA GLY A 17 7.89 -27.57 25.33
C GLY A 17 7.87 -27.05 23.89
N LEU A 18 6.82 -27.35 23.15
CA LEU A 18 6.50 -26.87 21.80
C LEU A 18 7.46 -27.34 20.68
N SER A 19 7.11 -28.47 20.07
CA SER A 19 7.38 -28.70 18.64
C SER A 19 6.06 -29.02 17.96
N VAL A 20 5.24 -27.99 17.78
CA VAL A 20 4.15 -27.99 16.79
C VAL A 20 4.41 -26.78 15.90
N LEU A 21 5.17 -26.99 14.83
CA LEU A 21 5.14 -26.11 13.67
C LEU A 21 5.16 -26.98 12.41
N ALA A 22 3.95 -27.17 11.89
CA ALA A 22 3.59 -27.15 10.47
C ALA A 22 4.66 -27.65 9.48
N LYS A 23 4.67 -28.96 9.24
CA LYS A 23 5.06 -29.51 7.94
C LYS A 23 4.13 -28.91 6.89
N SER A 24 4.61 -27.96 6.09
CA SER A 24 3.87 -27.49 4.93
C SER A 24 4.80 -27.47 3.72
N THR A 25 4.40 -28.26 2.73
CA THR A 25 4.56 -28.04 1.28
C THR A 25 5.92 -28.27 0.62
N LEU A 26 6.69 -29.27 1.06
CA LEU A 26 7.58 -30.06 0.17
C LEU A 26 7.43 -31.58 0.40
N ALA A 27 6.49 -31.99 1.25
CA ALA A 27 6.39 -33.36 1.76
C ALA A 27 5.62 -34.33 0.84
N GLN A 28 5.08 -33.88 -0.30
CA GLN A 28 4.12 -34.70 -1.04
C GLN A 28 4.75 -35.91 -1.77
N GLU A 29 6.04 -35.86 -2.12
CA GLU A 29 6.77 -37.03 -2.64
C GLU A 29 7.37 -37.91 -1.53
N SER A 30 7.85 -37.32 -0.42
CA SER A 30 8.44 -38.08 0.69
C SER A 30 7.37 -38.80 1.51
N ASP A 31 6.21 -38.19 1.75
CA ASP A 31 5.14 -38.78 2.57
C ASP A 31 4.51 -40.02 1.89
N LYS A 32 4.45 -40.06 0.55
CA LYS A 32 3.94 -41.24 -0.18
C LYS A 32 4.89 -42.44 -0.05
N LEU A 33 6.20 -42.21 -0.12
CA LEU A 33 7.19 -43.26 0.07
C LEU A 33 7.31 -43.72 1.53
N GLU A 34 7.05 -42.83 2.50
CA GLU A 34 7.00 -43.16 3.93
C GLU A 34 5.81 -44.06 4.30
N ASN A 35 4.73 -44.02 3.53
CA ASN A 35 3.54 -44.85 3.76
C ASN A 35 3.64 -46.28 3.19
N ILE A 36 4.70 -46.59 2.44
CA ILE A 36 4.95 -47.93 1.91
C ILE A 36 5.48 -48.84 3.03
N LYS A 37 4.73 -49.90 3.35
CA LYS A 37 5.12 -50.89 4.37
C LYS A 37 5.97 -52.00 3.74
N TYR A 38 7.20 -52.10 4.18
CA TYR A 38 8.11 -53.19 3.84
C TYR A 38 7.95 -54.39 4.80
N PRO A 39 8.22 -55.63 4.36
CA PRO A 39 8.60 -56.02 3.01
C PRO A 39 7.41 -56.02 2.03
N ILE A 40 7.68 -55.74 0.75
CA ILE A 40 6.63 -55.67 -0.28
C ILE A 40 6.49 -57.04 -0.94
N GLY A 41 5.49 -57.81 -0.52
CA GLY A 41 5.27 -59.18 -1.02
C GLY A 41 5.07 -59.27 -2.54
N GLU A 42 4.48 -58.24 -3.15
CA GLU A 42 4.24 -58.14 -4.60
C GLU A 42 5.54 -57.93 -5.40
N LEU A 43 6.62 -57.44 -4.76
CA LEU A 43 7.93 -57.13 -5.35
C LEU A 43 9.04 -58.01 -4.74
N ASP A 44 8.80 -59.32 -4.71
CA ASP A 44 9.73 -60.34 -4.18
C ASP A 44 10.19 -60.12 -2.73
N ASN A 45 9.30 -59.60 -1.88
CA ASN A 45 9.58 -59.29 -0.47
C ASN A 45 10.76 -58.33 -0.27
N CYS A 46 10.99 -57.41 -1.22
CA CYS A 46 12.02 -56.39 -1.07
C CYS A 46 11.82 -55.62 0.25
N THR A 47 12.91 -55.38 0.99
CA THR A 47 12.85 -54.95 2.41
C THR A 47 13.03 -53.45 2.61
N ASN A 48 13.44 -52.75 1.57
CA ASN A 48 13.67 -51.31 1.57
C ASN A 48 13.63 -50.77 0.13
N LYS A 49 13.63 -49.44 -0.03
CA LYS A 49 13.59 -48.75 -1.33
C LYS A 49 14.65 -49.24 -2.31
N THR A 50 15.87 -49.47 -1.85
CA THR A 50 17.00 -49.89 -2.68
C THR A 50 16.79 -51.29 -3.21
N ASP A 51 16.38 -52.23 -2.36
CA ASP A 51 16.07 -53.61 -2.77
C ASP A 51 14.96 -53.64 -3.83
N CYS A 52 13.89 -52.86 -3.63
CA CYS A 52 12.78 -52.80 -4.57
C CYS A 52 13.19 -52.15 -5.89
N ARG A 53 14.07 -51.14 -5.86
CA ARG A 53 14.64 -50.56 -7.09
C ARG A 53 15.43 -51.61 -7.87
N ILE A 54 16.31 -52.37 -7.21
CA ILE A 54 17.09 -53.44 -7.86
C ILE A 54 16.15 -54.48 -8.50
N TYR A 55 15.09 -54.88 -7.81
CA TYR A 55 14.08 -55.79 -8.37
C TYR A 55 13.39 -55.19 -9.61
N CYS A 56 12.97 -53.93 -9.54
CA CYS A 56 12.25 -53.25 -10.61
C CYS A 56 13.10 -52.82 -11.80
N ASP A 57 14.42 -52.69 -11.62
CA ASP A 57 15.37 -52.39 -12.69
C ASP A 57 15.55 -53.59 -13.65
N GLU A 58 15.13 -54.81 -13.27
CA GLU A 58 15.10 -55.95 -14.19
C GLU A 58 13.90 -55.85 -15.16
N PRO A 59 14.10 -55.83 -16.50
CA PRO A 59 13.01 -55.62 -17.46
C PRO A 59 11.86 -56.63 -17.36
N LYS A 60 12.14 -57.87 -16.95
CA LYS A 60 11.14 -58.93 -16.74
C LYS A 60 10.18 -58.64 -15.57
N ASN A 61 10.57 -57.78 -14.63
CA ASN A 61 9.78 -57.43 -13.44
C ASN A 61 9.02 -56.11 -13.60
N ALA A 62 9.28 -55.37 -14.70
CA ALA A 62 8.77 -54.01 -14.90
C ALA A 62 7.25 -53.91 -14.83
N GLU A 63 6.50 -54.86 -15.40
CA GLU A 63 5.02 -54.81 -15.36
C GLU A 63 4.48 -54.91 -13.92
N THR A 64 5.01 -55.83 -13.11
CA THR A 64 4.64 -55.96 -11.70
C THR A 64 4.96 -54.67 -10.93
N CYS A 65 6.10 -54.05 -11.24
CA CYS A 65 6.50 -52.78 -10.64
C CYS A 65 5.62 -51.61 -11.08
N PHE A 66 5.18 -51.54 -12.33
CA PHE A 66 4.24 -50.51 -12.78
C PHE A 66 2.88 -50.65 -12.12
N VAL A 67 2.35 -51.87 -12.01
CA VAL A 67 1.08 -52.13 -11.30
C VAL A 67 1.20 -51.70 -9.84
N PHE A 68 2.32 -52.02 -9.18
CA PHE A 68 2.57 -51.57 -7.83
C PHE A 68 2.67 -50.04 -7.73
N ALA A 69 3.40 -49.40 -8.65
CA ALA A 69 3.58 -47.95 -8.67
C ALA A 69 2.27 -47.20 -8.91
N GLU A 70 1.43 -47.68 -9.83
CA GLU A 70 0.09 -47.14 -10.10
C GLU A 70 -0.81 -47.24 -8.86
N LYS A 71 -0.91 -48.44 -8.28
CA LYS A 71 -1.76 -48.74 -7.11
C LYS A 71 -1.40 -47.90 -5.88
N ASN A 72 -0.14 -47.46 -5.77
CA ASN A 72 0.34 -46.67 -4.65
C ASN A 72 0.61 -45.20 -5.03
N ASP A 73 0.08 -44.74 -6.17
CA ASP A 73 0.23 -43.37 -6.67
C ASP A 73 1.70 -42.88 -6.72
N LEU A 74 2.62 -43.80 -7.00
CA LEU A 74 4.05 -43.54 -7.20
C LEU A 74 4.36 -43.13 -8.64
N MET A 75 3.50 -43.51 -9.58
CA MET A 75 3.53 -43.10 -10.98
C MET A 75 2.10 -42.95 -11.49
N SER A 76 1.86 -41.93 -12.31
CA SER A 76 0.60 -41.74 -13.03
C SER A 76 0.48 -42.71 -14.21
N GLU A 77 -0.76 -42.96 -14.66
CA GLU A 77 -1.04 -43.76 -15.86
C GLU A 77 -0.23 -43.28 -17.08
N LYS A 78 -0.04 -41.97 -17.21
CA LYS A 78 0.74 -41.36 -18.30
C LYS A 78 2.22 -41.70 -18.20
N GLU A 79 2.82 -41.57 -17.02
CA GLU A 79 4.23 -41.92 -16.79
C GLU A 79 4.49 -43.41 -17.06
N ILE A 80 3.56 -44.28 -16.64
CA ILE A 80 3.62 -45.72 -16.91
C ILE A 80 3.52 -46.00 -18.41
N ALA A 81 2.60 -45.36 -19.12
CA ALA A 81 2.44 -45.54 -20.56
C ALA A 81 3.72 -45.19 -21.33
N VAL A 82 4.41 -44.11 -20.94
CA VAL A 82 5.71 -43.75 -21.53
C VAL A 82 6.79 -44.76 -21.14
N ALA A 83 6.87 -45.15 -19.87
CA ALA A 83 7.87 -46.13 -19.40
C ALA A 83 7.74 -47.48 -20.15
N LYS A 84 6.51 -47.93 -20.42
CA LYS A 84 6.24 -49.12 -21.26
C LYS A 84 6.79 -48.98 -22.68
N LYS A 85 6.64 -47.81 -23.31
CA LYS A 85 7.19 -47.53 -24.65
C LYS A 85 8.72 -47.54 -24.67
N PHE A 86 9.38 -47.08 -23.60
CA PHE A 86 10.84 -47.17 -23.45
C PHE A 86 11.30 -48.62 -23.34
N LEU A 87 10.64 -49.44 -22.52
CA LEU A 87 10.97 -50.86 -22.37
C LEU A 87 10.74 -51.67 -23.65
N ALA A 88 9.71 -51.32 -24.40
CA ALA A 88 9.42 -51.91 -25.71
C ALA A 88 10.39 -51.43 -26.81
N GLY A 89 11.24 -50.42 -26.54
CA GLY A 89 12.15 -49.82 -27.52
C GLY A 89 11.44 -49.01 -28.61
N GLU A 90 10.17 -48.66 -28.40
CA GLU A 90 9.35 -47.87 -29.33
C GLU A 90 9.77 -46.40 -29.35
N ILE A 91 10.28 -45.90 -28.22
CA ILE A 91 10.82 -44.56 -28.07
C ILE A 91 12.27 -44.70 -27.62
N LYS A 92 13.18 -44.01 -28.33
CA LYS A 92 14.55 -43.81 -27.90
C LYS A 92 14.65 -42.42 -27.29
N GLY A 93 15.28 -42.32 -26.12
CA GLY A 93 15.51 -41.05 -25.46
C GLY A 93 16.53 -40.19 -26.22
N PRO A 94 16.62 -38.90 -25.85
CA PRO A 94 17.57 -37.97 -26.44
C PRO A 94 19.01 -38.50 -26.30
N GLY A 95 19.84 -38.28 -27.32
CA GLY A 95 21.21 -38.83 -27.34
C GLY A 95 21.28 -40.37 -27.39
N GLY A 96 20.15 -41.06 -27.54
CA GLY A 96 20.06 -42.52 -27.47
C GLY A 96 19.99 -43.08 -26.04
N CYS A 97 19.77 -42.23 -25.03
CA CYS A 97 19.54 -42.69 -23.66
C CYS A 97 18.30 -43.61 -23.60
N ASN A 98 18.32 -44.58 -22.69
CA ASN A 98 17.28 -45.63 -22.61
C ASN A 98 16.79 -45.90 -21.19
N ASN A 99 17.26 -45.14 -20.21
CA ASN A 99 16.83 -45.21 -18.83
C ASN A 99 16.94 -43.82 -18.19
N LYS A 100 16.28 -43.64 -17.04
CA LYS A 100 16.22 -42.35 -16.34
C LYS A 100 17.60 -41.74 -16.12
N ASP A 101 18.53 -42.48 -15.51
CA ASP A 101 19.83 -41.94 -15.10
C ASP A 101 20.65 -41.47 -16.31
N THR A 102 20.68 -42.26 -17.40
CA THR A 102 21.38 -41.88 -18.63
C THR A 102 20.71 -40.73 -19.38
N CYS A 103 19.38 -40.63 -19.32
CA CYS A 103 18.65 -39.51 -19.93
C CYS A 103 18.80 -38.23 -19.12
N GLU A 104 18.82 -38.34 -17.80
CA GLU A 104 19.08 -37.23 -16.90
C GLU A 104 20.51 -36.72 -17.09
N GLU A 105 21.52 -37.59 -17.16
CA GLU A 105 22.90 -37.21 -17.45
C GLU A 105 23.02 -36.47 -18.80
N TYR A 106 22.39 -36.99 -19.86
CA TYR A 106 22.39 -36.35 -21.18
C TYR A 106 21.67 -35.00 -21.17
N CYS A 107 20.50 -34.92 -20.53
CA CYS A 107 19.68 -33.70 -20.51
C CYS A 107 20.13 -32.65 -19.49
N ASN A 108 21.00 -33.00 -18.54
CA ASN A 108 21.68 -32.05 -17.67
C ASN A 108 22.77 -31.27 -18.40
N ASP A 109 23.19 -31.69 -19.61
CA ASP A 109 24.01 -30.87 -20.47
C ASP A 109 23.14 -29.85 -21.21
N ILE A 110 23.41 -28.57 -20.93
CA ILE A 110 22.71 -27.44 -21.53
C ILE A 110 22.80 -27.42 -23.07
N ASN A 111 23.84 -28.02 -23.66
CA ASN A 111 23.98 -28.12 -25.10
C ASN A 111 22.91 -29.03 -25.73
N HIS A 112 22.27 -29.88 -24.94
CA HIS A 112 21.22 -30.80 -25.35
C HIS A 112 19.81 -30.33 -24.97
N ILE A 113 19.67 -29.15 -24.35
CA ILE A 113 18.38 -28.66 -23.84
C ILE A 113 17.27 -28.61 -24.90
N ASN A 114 17.60 -28.23 -26.14
CA ASN A 114 16.62 -28.18 -27.22
C ASN A 114 16.06 -29.56 -27.57
N GLU A 115 16.92 -30.57 -27.64
CA GLU A 115 16.51 -31.95 -27.92
C GLU A 115 15.70 -32.51 -26.76
N CYS A 116 16.15 -32.28 -25.52
CA CYS A 116 15.51 -32.76 -24.31
C CYS A 116 14.13 -32.15 -24.07
N ILE A 117 13.97 -30.83 -24.23
CA ILE A 117 12.66 -30.18 -24.11
C ILE A 117 11.72 -30.66 -25.22
N SER A 118 12.18 -30.73 -26.46
CA SER A 118 11.36 -31.23 -27.57
C SER A 118 10.91 -32.68 -27.34
N PHE A 119 11.80 -33.49 -26.79
CA PHE A 119 11.51 -34.88 -26.43
C PHE A 119 10.49 -34.97 -25.30
N ALA A 120 10.67 -34.18 -24.24
CA ALA A 120 9.75 -34.14 -23.10
C ALA A 120 8.36 -33.65 -23.53
N GLU A 121 8.27 -32.61 -24.36
CA GLU A 121 7.01 -32.12 -24.92
C GLU A 121 6.32 -33.18 -25.80
N LYS A 122 7.05 -33.77 -26.75
CA LYS A 122 6.49 -34.75 -27.69
C LYS A 122 5.92 -35.99 -27.01
N ASN A 123 6.46 -36.34 -25.85
CA ASN A 123 6.09 -37.55 -25.11
C ASN A 123 5.33 -37.22 -23.81
N ASP A 124 4.92 -35.96 -23.61
CA ASP A 124 4.18 -35.50 -22.43
C ASP A 124 4.84 -35.88 -21.09
N LEU A 125 6.17 -35.78 -21.01
CA LEU A 125 6.96 -36.23 -19.84
C LEU A 125 6.98 -35.24 -18.67
N ILE A 126 6.61 -33.99 -18.93
CA ILE A 126 6.61 -32.92 -17.92
C ILE A 126 5.27 -32.16 -17.97
N PRO A 127 4.75 -31.70 -16.83
CA PRO A 127 3.52 -30.90 -16.77
C PRO A 127 3.60 -29.64 -17.65
N PRO A 128 2.47 -29.14 -18.19
CA PRO A 128 2.47 -27.94 -19.04
C PRO A 128 3.11 -26.70 -18.43
N GLU A 129 2.98 -26.53 -17.10
CA GLU A 129 3.61 -25.44 -16.35
C GLU A 129 5.14 -25.57 -16.35
N GLU A 130 5.67 -26.75 -15.99
CA GLU A 130 7.11 -27.02 -16.04
C GLU A 130 7.67 -26.96 -17.47
N LEU A 131 6.88 -27.38 -18.47
CA LEU A 131 7.25 -27.23 -19.88
C LEU A 131 7.38 -25.75 -20.27
N ASN A 132 6.49 -24.89 -19.78
CA ASN A 132 6.57 -23.45 -20.03
C ASN A 132 7.83 -22.85 -19.39
N GLU A 133 8.15 -23.23 -18.16
CA GLU A 133 9.40 -22.84 -17.49
C GLU A 133 10.64 -23.31 -18.28
N ALA A 134 10.65 -24.58 -18.70
CA ALA A 134 11.74 -25.12 -19.51
C ALA A 134 11.90 -24.35 -20.84
N LYS A 135 10.78 -24.01 -21.50
CA LYS A 135 10.78 -23.19 -22.72
C LYS A 135 11.29 -21.77 -22.50
N LYS A 136 11.07 -21.17 -21.33
CA LYS A 136 11.68 -19.88 -20.96
C LYS A 136 13.20 -19.97 -20.90
N VAL A 137 13.74 -21.00 -20.25
CA VAL A 137 15.19 -21.28 -20.22
C VAL A 137 15.73 -21.48 -21.64
N GLN A 138 15.04 -22.31 -22.44
CA GLN A 138 15.39 -22.55 -23.85
C GLN A 138 15.48 -21.25 -24.66
N ALA A 139 14.46 -20.38 -24.55
CA ALA A 139 14.40 -19.11 -25.25
C ALA A 139 15.47 -18.11 -24.75
N ALA A 140 15.83 -18.15 -23.48
CA ALA A 140 16.93 -17.34 -22.94
C ALA A 140 18.27 -17.76 -23.56
N ILE A 141 18.57 -19.06 -23.55
CA ILE A 141 19.82 -19.60 -24.11
C ILE A 141 19.91 -19.37 -25.61
N ALA A 142 18.79 -19.53 -26.34
CA ALA A 142 18.72 -19.22 -27.77
C ALA A 142 19.03 -17.74 -28.07
N ARG A 143 18.75 -16.83 -27.12
CA ARG A 143 19.14 -15.40 -27.20
C ARG A 143 20.59 -15.13 -26.75
N GLY A 144 21.34 -16.16 -26.36
CA GLY A 144 22.72 -16.04 -25.90
C GLY A 144 22.87 -15.75 -24.40
N VAL A 145 21.78 -15.81 -23.62
CA VAL A 145 21.83 -15.71 -22.17
C VAL A 145 22.50 -16.95 -21.60
N LYS A 146 23.51 -16.78 -20.76
CA LYS A 146 24.21 -17.90 -20.13
C LYS A 146 23.47 -18.31 -18.85
N PRO A 147 23.09 -19.59 -18.71
CA PRO A 147 22.51 -20.06 -17.47
C PRO A 147 23.56 -20.14 -16.35
N PRO A 148 23.12 -20.12 -15.08
CA PRO A 148 24.01 -20.35 -13.95
C PRO A 148 24.73 -21.70 -14.06
N ALA A 149 25.84 -21.86 -13.33
CA ALA A 149 26.69 -23.06 -13.37
C ALA A 149 26.08 -24.28 -12.63
N CYS A 150 24.82 -24.59 -12.91
CA CYS A 150 24.05 -25.70 -12.38
C CYS A 150 23.41 -26.50 -13.53
N GLY A 151 23.29 -27.82 -13.38
CA GLY A 151 22.85 -28.72 -14.47
C GLY A 151 21.36 -29.04 -14.49
N ASN A 152 20.69 -28.92 -13.34
CA ASN A 152 19.25 -29.20 -13.17
C ASN A 152 18.64 -28.36 -12.04
N LYS A 153 17.30 -28.35 -11.96
CA LYS A 153 16.52 -27.58 -10.96
C LYS A 153 17.07 -27.73 -9.55
N LYS A 154 17.24 -28.96 -9.05
CA LYS A 154 17.72 -29.21 -7.68
C LYS A 154 19.13 -28.65 -7.45
N SER A 155 20.03 -28.82 -8.41
CA SER A 155 21.38 -28.24 -8.32
C SER A 155 21.36 -26.71 -8.43
N CYS A 156 20.43 -26.15 -9.22
CA CYS A 156 20.26 -24.71 -9.35
C CYS A 156 19.66 -24.08 -8.09
N ASP A 157 18.73 -24.75 -7.42
CA ASP A 157 18.17 -24.30 -6.15
C ASP A 157 19.29 -24.14 -5.12
N VAL A 158 20.15 -25.17 -4.98
CA VAL A 158 21.31 -25.11 -4.07
C VAL A 158 22.33 -24.06 -4.52
N TYR A 159 22.67 -24.01 -5.80
CA TYR A 159 23.66 -23.06 -6.34
C TYR A 159 23.19 -21.62 -6.14
N CYS A 160 21.96 -21.31 -6.55
CA CYS A 160 21.38 -19.99 -6.40
C CYS A 160 21.14 -19.64 -4.93
N ASP A 161 21.04 -20.64 -4.04
CA ASP A 161 20.92 -20.48 -2.59
C ASP A 161 22.15 -19.87 -1.93
N GLU A 162 23.31 -20.00 -2.56
CA GLU A 162 24.55 -19.39 -2.09
C GLU A 162 24.58 -17.88 -2.39
N PRO A 163 24.87 -17.01 -1.39
CA PRO A 163 24.93 -15.56 -1.57
C PRO A 163 25.88 -15.11 -2.70
N GLU A 164 26.96 -15.85 -2.92
CA GLU A 164 27.96 -15.61 -3.97
C GLU A 164 27.39 -15.74 -5.38
N HIS A 165 26.30 -16.48 -5.55
CA HIS A 165 25.65 -16.78 -6.82
C HIS A 165 24.31 -16.06 -7.02
N MET A 166 23.86 -15.33 -6.00
CA MET A 166 22.57 -14.62 -6.02
C MET A 166 22.44 -13.66 -7.20
N GLU A 167 23.47 -12.85 -7.47
CA GLU A 167 23.42 -11.87 -8.57
C GLU A 167 23.27 -12.55 -9.94
N GLU A 168 24.02 -13.61 -10.18
CA GLU A 168 23.96 -14.40 -11.41
C GLU A 168 22.57 -15.00 -11.61
N CYS A 169 22.02 -15.63 -10.57
CA CYS A 169 20.71 -16.28 -10.64
C CYS A 169 19.55 -15.29 -10.81
N ILE A 170 19.57 -14.14 -10.12
CA ILE A 170 18.54 -13.11 -10.30
C ILE A 170 18.62 -12.51 -11.70
N THR A 171 19.83 -12.24 -12.19
CA THR A 171 20.05 -11.69 -13.54
C THR A 171 19.51 -12.66 -14.59
N PHE A 172 19.84 -13.95 -14.47
CA PHE A 172 19.29 -14.99 -15.33
C PHE A 172 17.76 -15.06 -15.22
N GLY A 173 17.19 -15.04 -14.02
CA GLY A 173 15.75 -15.06 -13.79
C GLY A 173 15.02 -13.91 -14.47
N ILE A 174 15.60 -12.70 -14.46
CA ILE A 174 15.07 -11.53 -15.18
C ILE A 174 15.16 -11.74 -16.69
N GLU A 175 16.32 -12.13 -17.22
CA GLU A 175 16.55 -12.26 -18.66
C GLU A 175 15.73 -13.40 -19.27
N ALA A 176 15.58 -14.51 -18.54
CA ALA A 176 14.77 -15.65 -18.93
C ALA A 176 13.25 -15.44 -18.72
N GLY A 177 12.84 -14.36 -18.05
CA GLY A 177 11.43 -14.04 -17.83
C GLY A 177 10.77 -14.88 -16.73
N PHE A 178 11.56 -15.34 -15.75
CA PHE A 178 11.05 -15.83 -14.48
C PHE A 178 10.68 -14.69 -13.54
N ILE A 179 11.42 -13.56 -13.60
CA ILE A 179 11.20 -12.38 -12.77
C ILE A 179 10.72 -11.22 -13.66
N GLN A 180 9.51 -10.73 -13.42
CA GLN A 180 8.85 -9.72 -14.28
C GLN A 180 8.07 -8.69 -13.45
N GLY A 181 7.58 -7.62 -14.09
CA GLY A 181 6.76 -6.60 -13.44
C GLY A 181 7.43 -5.97 -12.23
N GLN A 182 6.65 -5.74 -11.16
CA GLN A 182 7.15 -5.17 -9.91
C GLN A 182 8.28 -6.00 -9.29
N GLU A 183 8.19 -7.33 -9.36
CA GLU A 183 9.22 -8.23 -8.81
C GLU A 183 10.58 -8.01 -9.49
N LYS A 184 10.59 -7.71 -10.80
CA LYS A 184 11.82 -7.36 -11.52
C LYS A 184 12.39 -6.03 -11.07
N GLU A 185 11.54 -5.01 -10.93
CA GLU A 185 11.99 -3.70 -10.46
C GLU A 185 12.59 -3.80 -9.06
N ASP A 186 11.93 -4.55 -8.19
CA ASP A 186 12.36 -4.81 -6.82
C ASP A 186 13.68 -5.60 -6.78
N ALA A 187 13.79 -6.66 -7.58
CA ALA A 187 15.02 -7.44 -7.72
C ALA A 187 16.17 -6.57 -8.25
N GLN A 188 15.91 -5.67 -9.20
CA GLN A 188 16.92 -4.74 -9.73
C GLN A 188 17.38 -3.73 -8.68
N LYS A 189 16.45 -3.16 -7.90
CA LYS A 189 16.76 -2.27 -6.76
C LYS A 189 17.63 -2.99 -5.72
N MET A 190 17.26 -4.21 -5.36
CA MET A 190 18.03 -5.07 -4.45
C MET A 190 19.45 -5.31 -4.97
N LEU A 191 19.61 -5.74 -6.24
CA LEU A 191 20.92 -5.96 -6.83
C LEU A 191 21.78 -4.69 -6.87
N GLN A 192 21.19 -3.54 -7.20
CA GLN A 192 21.90 -2.26 -7.19
C GLN A 192 22.33 -1.84 -5.78
N ALA A 193 21.54 -2.15 -4.75
CA ALA A 193 21.93 -1.94 -3.35
C ALA A 193 23.14 -2.82 -2.97
N ILE A 194 23.07 -4.12 -3.28
CA ILE A 194 24.15 -5.07 -3.00
C ILE A 194 25.45 -4.66 -3.70
N LYS A 195 25.37 -4.23 -4.98
CA LYS A 195 26.53 -3.71 -5.73
C LYS A 195 27.16 -2.46 -5.11
N ARG A 196 26.36 -1.64 -4.44
CA ARG A 196 26.83 -0.47 -3.68
C ARG A 196 27.40 -0.84 -2.31
N GLY A 197 27.39 -2.12 -1.94
CA GLY A 197 27.91 -2.64 -0.66
C GLY A 197 26.87 -2.66 0.46
N VAL A 198 25.59 -2.41 0.14
CA VAL A 198 24.49 -2.51 1.11
C VAL A 198 24.25 -3.99 1.42
N LYS A 199 24.29 -4.36 2.70
CA LYS A 199 24.12 -5.76 3.12
C LYS A 199 22.62 -6.09 3.24
N PRO A 200 22.13 -7.13 2.55
CA PRO A 200 20.74 -7.56 2.72
C PRO A 200 20.51 -8.14 4.12
N PRO A 201 19.25 -8.12 4.61
CA PRO A 201 18.90 -8.82 5.84
C PRO A 201 19.21 -10.33 5.72
N PRO A 202 19.51 -11.02 6.84
CA PRO A 202 19.84 -12.45 6.86
C PRO A 202 18.59 -13.34 6.73
N CYS A 203 17.85 -13.14 5.65
CA CYS A 203 16.65 -13.88 5.28
C CYS A 203 16.68 -14.18 3.79
N ARG A 204 15.94 -15.20 3.36
CA ARG A 204 15.90 -15.59 1.95
C ARG A 204 14.50 -16.03 1.54
N GLY A 205 14.03 -15.46 0.43
CA GLY A 205 12.66 -15.67 -0.03
C GLY A 205 11.64 -14.90 0.81
N LYS A 206 10.50 -14.60 0.18
CA LYS A 206 9.47 -13.70 0.75
C LYS A 206 9.06 -14.10 2.16
N LYS A 207 8.69 -15.36 2.39
CA LYS A 207 8.18 -15.82 3.69
C LYS A 207 9.20 -15.66 4.82
N ALA A 208 10.43 -16.11 4.63
CA ALA A 208 11.45 -16.00 5.68
C ALA A 208 11.85 -14.55 5.93
N CYS A 209 11.86 -13.70 4.89
CA CYS A 209 12.09 -12.27 5.05
C CYS A 209 10.94 -11.55 5.74
N ASP A 210 9.70 -11.89 5.41
CA ASP A 210 8.52 -11.38 6.11
C ASP A 210 8.62 -11.76 7.59
N GLU A 211 8.88 -13.02 7.94
CA GLU A 211 9.06 -13.45 9.33
C GLU A 211 10.21 -12.73 10.04
N TYR A 212 11.38 -12.61 9.39
CA TYR A 212 12.54 -11.92 9.94
C TYR A 212 12.25 -10.44 10.19
N CYS A 213 11.77 -9.71 9.18
CA CYS A 213 11.52 -8.27 9.24
C CYS A 213 10.30 -7.90 10.11
N ASN A 214 9.41 -8.86 10.36
CA ASN A 214 8.27 -8.67 11.26
C ASN A 214 8.64 -8.72 12.75
N SER A 215 9.86 -9.14 13.09
CA SER A 215 10.39 -9.07 14.45
C SER A 215 10.79 -7.63 14.78
N PRO A 216 10.33 -7.06 15.92
CA PRO A 216 10.73 -5.72 16.37
C PRO A 216 12.25 -5.53 16.45
N ASP A 217 12.98 -6.59 16.83
CA ASP A 217 14.45 -6.56 16.97
C ASP A 217 15.17 -6.46 15.62
N ASN A 218 14.51 -6.86 14.52
CA ASN A 218 15.07 -6.87 13.18
C ASN A 218 14.57 -5.71 12.32
N MET A 219 13.56 -4.97 12.79
CA MET A 219 12.89 -3.93 12.03
C MET A 219 13.85 -2.83 11.59
N GLU A 220 14.78 -2.41 12.45
CA GLU A 220 15.82 -1.43 12.08
C GLU A 220 16.66 -1.92 10.89
N THR A 221 17.09 -3.18 10.92
CA THR A 221 17.89 -3.77 9.83
C THR A 221 17.13 -3.75 8.51
N CYS A 222 15.86 -4.15 8.53
CA CYS A 222 15.04 -4.21 7.32
C CYS A 222 14.65 -2.82 6.80
N MET A 223 14.32 -1.88 7.68
CA MET A 223 14.00 -0.50 7.28
C MET A 223 15.22 0.21 6.70
N THR A 224 16.40 0.08 7.32
CA THR A 224 17.64 0.65 6.78
C THR A 224 17.95 0.09 5.40
N PHE A 225 17.85 -1.24 5.22
CA PHE A 225 18.01 -1.85 3.91
C PHE A 225 17.00 -1.30 2.89
N ALA A 226 15.72 -1.21 3.25
CA ALA A 226 14.66 -0.73 2.37
C ALA A 226 14.90 0.71 1.88
N MET A 227 15.34 1.60 2.78
CA MET A 227 15.71 2.98 2.43
C MET A 227 16.90 3.01 1.48
N GLU A 228 18.00 2.32 1.82
CA GLU A 228 19.23 2.35 1.01
C GLU A 228 19.05 1.68 -0.35
N ALA A 229 18.21 0.65 -0.42
CA ALA A 229 17.89 -0.05 -1.67
C ALA A 229 16.84 0.67 -2.53
N GLY A 230 16.22 1.75 -2.06
CA GLY A 230 15.25 2.53 -2.84
C GLY A 230 13.86 1.88 -2.95
N PHE A 231 13.49 1.10 -1.93
CA PHE A 231 12.13 0.53 -1.79
C PHE A 231 11.12 1.51 -1.20
N MET A 232 11.56 2.72 -0.82
CA MET A 232 10.74 3.75 -0.21
C MET A 232 10.89 5.06 -0.99
N SER A 233 9.78 5.77 -1.19
CA SER A 233 9.78 7.17 -1.65
C SER A 233 10.48 8.07 -0.63
N GLU A 234 10.87 9.29 -1.03
CA GLU A 234 11.57 10.23 -0.13
C GLU A 234 10.75 10.54 1.13
N GLN A 235 9.42 10.71 0.98
CA GLN A 235 8.53 10.91 2.10
C GLN A 235 8.47 9.68 3.02
N GLU A 236 8.32 8.49 2.47
CA GLU A 236 8.33 7.24 3.25
C GLU A 236 9.66 7.03 3.97
N GLN A 237 10.79 7.42 3.36
CA GLN A 237 12.10 7.39 4.02
C GLN A 237 12.17 8.39 5.17
N ALA A 238 11.67 9.61 5.00
CA ALA A 238 11.64 10.61 6.08
C ALA A 238 10.79 10.13 7.26
N ASP A 239 9.64 9.53 6.99
CA ASP A 239 8.75 8.96 8.01
C ASP A 239 9.36 7.72 8.68
N ALA A 240 10.00 6.83 7.90
CA ALA A 240 10.76 5.71 8.42
C ALA A 240 11.92 6.17 9.32
N GLN A 241 12.63 7.25 8.95
CA GLN A 241 13.70 7.82 9.77
C GLN A 241 13.18 8.38 11.09
N LYS A 242 12.05 9.10 11.09
CA LYS A 242 11.38 9.58 12.31
C LYS A 242 11.03 8.42 13.24
N MET A 243 10.42 7.38 12.68
CA MET A 243 10.07 6.16 13.41
C MET A 243 11.30 5.48 14.02
N LEU A 244 12.37 5.25 13.25
CA LEU A 244 13.62 4.64 13.74
C LEU A 244 14.27 5.47 14.84
N GLN A 245 14.26 6.80 14.73
CA GLN A 245 14.79 7.68 15.77
C GLN A 245 14.00 7.57 17.09
N ALA A 246 12.67 7.44 17.01
CA ALA A 246 11.84 7.22 18.19
C ALA A 246 12.15 5.87 18.85
N ILE A 247 12.26 4.80 18.07
CA ILE A 247 12.58 3.45 18.56
C ILE A 247 13.96 3.43 19.23
N LYS A 248 14.96 4.08 18.64
CA LYS A 248 16.29 4.23 19.25
C LYS A 248 16.28 4.97 20.59
N LYS A 249 15.29 5.84 20.80
CA LYS A 249 15.04 6.52 22.09
C LYS A 249 14.22 5.67 23.06
N GLY A 250 13.87 4.44 22.71
CA GLY A 250 13.09 3.52 23.53
C GLY A 250 11.58 3.70 23.42
N VAL A 251 11.09 4.50 22.46
CA VAL A 251 9.66 4.65 22.20
C VAL A 251 9.16 3.38 21.50
N LYS A 252 8.17 2.71 22.08
CA LYS A 252 7.57 1.51 21.49
C LYS A 252 6.55 1.92 20.43
N PRO A 253 6.61 1.36 19.21
CA PRO A 253 5.58 1.60 18.21
C PRO A 253 4.26 0.93 18.62
N PRO A 254 3.12 1.43 18.12
CA PRO A 254 1.83 0.81 18.36
C PRO A 254 1.78 -0.62 17.81
N ALA A 255 0.92 -1.46 18.40
CA ALA A 255 0.81 -2.88 18.07
C ALA A 255 0.06 -3.16 16.75
N CYS A 256 0.33 -2.39 15.71
CA CYS A 256 -0.27 -2.47 14.39
C CYS A 256 0.79 -2.62 13.30
N LYS A 257 0.40 -3.10 12.11
CA LYS A 257 1.32 -3.35 10.99
C LYS A 257 0.73 -2.90 9.67
N GLY A 258 1.46 -2.01 8.98
CA GLY A 258 0.98 -1.40 7.75
C GLY A 258 -0.06 -0.31 8.02
N ARG A 259 -0.18 0.62 7.08
CA ARG A 259 -0.98 1.84 7.22
C ARG A 259 -2.44 1.54 7.61
N GLU A 260 -3.13 0.71 6.82
CA GLU A 260 -4.56 0.44 7.03
C GLU A 260 -4.85 -0.18 8.41
N ALA A 261 -4.06 -1.18 8.83
CA ALA A 261 -4.26 -1.79 10.14
C ALA A 261 -3.94 -0.82 11.28
N CYS A 262 -2.95 0.06 11.09
CA CYS A 262 -2.64 1.11 12.05
C CYS A 262 -3.72 2.20 12.12
N ASP A 263 -4.33 2.57 10.99
CA ASP A 263 -5.43 3.54 10.97
C ASP A 263 -6.65 2.99 11.71
N VAL A 264 -6.96 1.70 11.55
CA VAL A 264 -8.01 1.03 12.31
C VAL A 264 -7.66 0.91 13.80
N TYR A 265 -6.42 0.53 14.12
CA TYR A 265 -5.96 0.41 15.51
C TYR A 265 -5.98 1.75 16.24
N CYS A 266 -5.33 2.77 15.68
CA CYS A 266 -5.26 4.12 16.25
C CYS A 266 -6.60 4.88 16.21
N GLY A 267 -7.53 4.42 15.36
CA GLY A 267 -8.89 4.95 15.31
C GLY A 267 -9.82 4.43 16.42
N GLN A 268 -9.38 3.46 17.23
CA GLN A 268 -10.07 2.96 18.42
C GLN A 268 -9.76 3.84 19.63
N GLU A 269 -10.78 4.13 20.44
CA GLU A 269 -10.64 5.04 21.60
C GLU A 269 -9.65 4.48 22.63
N GLU A 270 -9.57 3.16 22.77
CA GLU A 270 -8.66 2.45 23.67
C GLU A 270 -7.19 2.60 23.29
N HIS A 271 -6.89 2.87 22.02
CA HIS A 271 -5.52 2.98 21.48
C HIS A 271 -5.15 4.42 21.07
N PHE A 272 -6.11 5.35 21.19
CA PHE A 272 -5.95 6.73 20.78
C PHE A 272 -4.79 7.43 21.49
N GLU A 273 -4.68 7.28 22.81
CA GLU A 273 -3.60 7.90 23.59
C GLU A 273 -2.22 7.28 23.27
N GLU A 274 -2.18 5.95 23.10
CA GLU A 274 -0.97 5.21 22.69
C GLU A 274 -0.43 5.75 21.36
N CYS A 275 -1.29 5.84 20.34
CA CYS A 275 -0.91 6.32 19.02
C CYS A 275 -0.55 7.81 19.00
N THR A 276 -1.28 8.66 19.75
CA THR A 276 -0.97 10.10 19.86
C THR A 276 0.39 10.31 20.51
N ASN A 277 0.68 9.59 21.60
CA ASN A 277 1.97 9.66 22.29
C ASN A 277 3.12 9.18 21.41
N PHE A 278 2.92 8.11 20.63
CA PHE A 278 3.90 7.66 19.65
C PHE A 278 4.13 8.71 18.55
N ALA A 279 3.06 9.25 17.97
CA ALA A 279 3.14 10.25 16.90
C ALA A 279 3.87 11.53 17.35
N GLU A 280 3.59 12.01 18.57
CA GLU A 280 4.28 13.16 19.16
C GLU A 280 5.76 12.85 19.42
N ALA A 281 6.05 11.71 20.06
CA ALA A 281 7.42 11.31 20.39
C ALA A 281 8.29 11.04 19.16
N ALA A 282 7.68 10.57 18.06
CA ALA A 282 8.34 10.35 16.78
C ALA A 282 8.41 11.62 15.91
N GLY A 283 7.75 12.72 16.29
CA GLY A 283 7.73 13.95 15.50
C GLY A 283 6.90 13.86 14.23
N PHE A 284 5.89 12.99 14.21
CA PHE A 284 4.82 13.00 13.21
C PHE A 284 3.82 14.13 13.46
N ILE A 285 3.64 14.51 14.74
CA ILE A 285 2.87 15.66 15.17
C ILE A 285 3.66 16.47 16.19
N THR A 286 3.40 17.77 16.26
CA THR A 286 3.92 18.68 17.29
C THR A 286 3.19 18.51 18.62
N ALA A 287 3.76 19.07 19.70
CA ALA A 287 3.09 19.06 21.01
C ALA A 287 1.75 19.82 21.01
N GLU A 288 1.65 20.88 20.20
CA GLU A 288 0.42 21.64 20.01
C GLU A 288 -0.64 20.80 19.28
N GLU A 289 -0.27 20.16 18.17
CA GLU A 289 -1.15 19.24 17.44
C GLU A 289 -1.56 18.04 18.30
N ALA A 290 -0.67 17.50 19.13
CA ALA A 290 -0.98 16.41 20.05
C ALA A 290 -1.95 16.88 21.15
N ALA A 291 -1.78 18.08 21.70
CA ALA A 291 -2.72 18.66 22.68
C ALA A 291 -4.11 18.89 22.07
N MET A 292 -4.16 19.38 20.83
CA MET A 292 -5.41 19.56 20.10
C MET A 292 -6.06 18.22 19.77
N THR A 293 -5.28 17.24 19.31
CA THR A 293 -5.74 15.86 19.07
C THR A 293 -6.36 15.27 20.33
N ARG A 294 -5.69 15.38 21.50
CA ARG A 294 -6.23 14.95 22.79
C ARG A 294 -7.52 15.68 23.19
N LYS A 295 -7.61 16.99 22.92
CA LYS A 295 -8.82 17.79 23.19
C LYS A 295 -10.02 17.34 22.35
N THR A 296 -9.79 17.00 21.09
CA THR A 296 -10.84 16.60 20.14
C THR A 296 -11.11 15.09 20.10
N GLY A 297 -10.30 14.30 20.81
CA GLY A 297 -10.33 12.83 20.72
C GLY A 297 -9.98 12.31 19.31
N GLY A 298 -9.20 13.07 18.55
CA GLY A 298 -8.81 12.73 17.18
C GLY A 298 -9.93 12.75 16.15
N LYS A 299 -11.09 13.33 16.50
CA LYS A 299 -12.26 13.44 15.63
C LYS A 299 -12.50 14.90 15.27
N GLY A 300 -12.87 15.16 14.03
CA GLY A 300 -13.27 16.49 13.58
C GLY A 300 -14.77 16.75 13.79
N PRO A 301 -15.29 17.87 13.26
CA PRO A 301 -16.70 18.22 13.34
C PRO A 301 -17.59 17.12 12.74
N GLY A 302 -18.72 16.81 13.39
CA GLY A 302 -19.59 15.71 12.98
C GLY A 302 -18.99 14.31 13.12
N GLY A 303 -17.81 14.18 13.75
CA GLY A 303 -17.12 12.91 13.92
C GLY A 303 -16.25 12.48 12.73
N CYS A 304 -16.04 13.35 11.75
CA CYS A 304 -15.19 13.08 10.58
C CYS A 304 -13.76 12.69 10.99
N LYS A 305 -13.12 11.81 10.23
CA LYS A 305 -11.74 11.36 10.46
C LYS A 305 -10.84 11.72 9.28
N GLY A 306 -9.74 12.39 9.57
CA GLY A 306 -8.79 12.83 8.55
C GLY A 306 -9.26 14.05 7.77
N LYS A 307 -8.31 14.67 7.06
CA LYS A 307 -8.48 15.98 6.44
C LYS A 307 -9.59 16.00 5.38
N GLU A 308 -9.55 15.06 4.45
CA GLU A 308 -10.49 15.03 3.32
C GLU A 308 -11.95 14.81 3.77
N GLU A 309 -12.18 13.89 4.70
CA GLU A 309 -13.53 13.65 5.24
C GLU A 309 -14.07 14.90 5.94
N CYS A 310 -13.23 15.56 6.73
CA CYS A 310 -13.61 16.78 7.45
C CYS A 310 -13.81 17.99 6.53
N GLU A 311 -13.00 18.13 5.48
CA GLU A 311 -13.20 19.16 4.45
C GLU A 311 -14.52 18.93 3.70
N ASN A 312 -14.81 17.70 3.28
CA ASN A 312 -16.08 17.37 2.64
C ASN A 312 -17.27 17.59 3.57
N PHE A 313 -17.14 17.22 4.85
CA PHE A 313 -18.16 17.48 5.85
C PHE A 313 -18.41 18.98 6.03
N CYS A 314 -17.36 19.78 6.19
CA CYS A 314 -17.49 21.23 6.41
C CYS A 314 -17.83 22.02 5.16
N ASN A 315 -17.51 21.53 3.96
CA ASN A 315 -17.90 22.19 2.70
C ASN A 315 -19.41 22.07 2.43
N ASN A 316 -20.11 21.17 3.11
CA ASN A 316 -21.57 21.12 3.07
C ASN A 316 -22.16 22.32 3.84
N PRO A 317 -22.99 23.18 3.20
CA PRO A 317 -23.65 24.31 3.85
C PRO A 317 -24.45 23.94 5.12
N ASP A 318 -25.04 22.76 5.17
CA ASP A 318 -25.84 22.31 6.32
C ASP A 318 -24.97 21.97 7.54
N ASN A 319 -23.65 21.80 7.37
CA ASN A 319 -22.70 21.44 8.43
C ASN A 319 -21.85 22.63 8.90
N GLN A 320 -21.96 23.80 8.26
CA GLN A 320 -21.14 24.99 8.55
C GLN A 320 -21.22 25.41 10.01
N GLU A 321 -22.42 25.38 10.60
CA GLU A 321 -22.61 25.69 12.01
C GLU A 321 -21.90 24.67 12.92
N THR A 322 -21.96 23.38 12.58
CA THR A 322 -21.25 22.32 13.31
C THR A 322 -19.74 22.56 13.27
N CYS A 323 -19.19 22.89 12.10
CA CYS A 323 -17.77 23.17 11.94
C CYS A 323 -17.32 24.45 12.67
N PHE A 324 -18.13 25.51 12.62
CA PHE A 324 -17.87 26.73 13.36
C PHE A 324 -17.87 26.49 14.87
N LEU A 325 -18.91 25.84 15.40
CA LEU A 325 -19.02 25.52 16.82
C LEU A 325 -17.86 24.64 17.27
N PHE A 326 -17.52 23.61 16.48
CA PHE A 326 -16.36 22.76 16.74
C PHE A 326 -15.07 23.58 16.81
N GLY A 327 -14.83 24.47 15.84
CA GLY A 327 -13.65 25.34 15.83
C GLY A 327 -13.61 26.29 17.03
N LYS A 328 -14.76 26.88 17.40
CA LYS A 328 -14.90 27.75 18.57
C LYS A 328 -14.63 27.00 19.88
N GLU A 329 -15.31 25.88 20.11
CA GLU A 329 -15.17 25.07 21.34
C GLU A 329 -13.76 24.49 21.49
N ASN A 330 -13.14 24.12 20.37
CA ASN A 330 -11.79 23.58 20.37
C ASN A 330 -10.68 24.65 20.35
N GLY A 331 -11.03 25.94 20.26
CA GLY A 331 -10.08 27.04 20.28
C GLY A 331 -9.24 27.12 19.00
N MET A 332 -9.77 26.63 17.88
CA MET A 332 -9.18 26.72 16.55
C MET A 332 -9.47 28.07 15.87
N ILE A 333 -10.38 28.86 16.44
CA ILE A 333 -10.68 30.22 16.01
C ILE A 333 -10.15 31.18 17.08
N PRO A 334 -9.21 32.08 16.75
CA PRO A 334 -8.72 33.08 17.69
C PRO A 334 -9.85 33.95 18.24
N GLU A 335 -9.77 34.35 19.51
CA GLU A 335 -10.83 35.14 20.16
C GLU A 335 -11.12 36.47 19.45
N GLU A 336 -10.08 37.13 18.93
CA GLU A 336 -10.25 38.36 18.13
C GLU A 336 -11.02 38.10 16.84
N ASP A 337 -10.77 36.96 16.18
CA ASP A 337 -11.49 36.59 14.96
C ASP A 337 -12.93 36.17 15.27
N LEU A 338 -13.19 35.54 16.42
CA LEU A 338 -14.55 35.29 16.91
C LEU A 338 -15.32 36.61 17.10
N GLN A 339 -14.70 37.63 17.69
CA GLN A 339 -15.33 38.95 17.84
C GLN A 339 -15.65 39.58 16.48
N LYS A 340 -14.69 39.59 15.54
CA LYS A 340 -14.91 40.10 14.19
C LYS A 340 -16.02 39.35 13.45
N MET A 341 -16.10 38.03 13.62
CA MET A 341 -17.17 37.22 13.03
C MET A 341 -18.54 37.54 13.65
N GLU A 342 -18.61 37.73 14.97
CA GLU A 342 -19.84 38.13 15.67
C GLU A 342 -20.30 39.54 15.26
N GLU A 343 -19.38 40.49 15.15
CA GLU A 343 -19.65 41.84 14.64
C GLU A 343 -20.11 41.81 13.18
N GLY A 344 -19.42 41.05 12.32
CA GLY A 344 -19.78 40.86 10.92
C GLY A 344 -21.17 40.24 10.75
N LYS A 345 -21.53 39.25 11.58
CA LYS A 345 -22.87 38.66 11.62
C LYS A 345 -23.94 39.69 12.00
N GLN A 346 -23.69 40.52 13.02
CA GLN A 346 -24.62 41.57 13.43
C GLN A 346 -24.81 42.61 12.32
N GLN A 347 -23.73 43.04 11.67
CA GLN A 347 -23.78 43.96 10.54
C GLN A 347 -24.58 43.38 9.37
N LEU A 348 -24.36 42.11 9.04
CA LEU A 348 -25.10 41.42 7.98
C LEU A 348 -26.59 41.30 8.30
N GLN A 349 -26.95 40.93 9.53
CA GLN A 349 -28.34 40.87 9.96
C GLN A 349 -29.04 42.22 9.86
N GLN A 350 -28.38 43.29 10.34
CA GLN A 350 -28.89 44.65 10.22
C GLN A 350 -29.03 45.08 8.74
N ALA A 351 -28.05 44.76 7.91
CA ALA A 351 -28.07 45.06 6.48
C ALA A 351 -29.21 44.35 5.74
N LEU A 352 -29.50 43.08 6.08
CA LEU A 352 -30.61 42.32 5.51
C LEU A 352 -31.98 42.81 6.01
N GLU A 353 -32.10 43.26 7.26
CA GLU A 353 -33.35 43.81 7.79
C GLU A 353 -33.68 45.20 7.23
N GLN A 354 -32.66 45.98 6.93
CA GLN A 354 -32.80 47.32 6.36
C GLN A 354 -32.73 47.31 4.82
N ALA A 355 -32.59 46.13 4.20
CA ALA A 355 -32.45 46.02 2.76
C ALA A 355 -33.72 46.51 2.04
N PRO A 356 -33.59 47.32 0.96
CA PRO A 356 -34.70 47.66 0.09
C PRO A 356 -35.39 46.41 -0.46
N GLN A 357 -36.69 46.51 -0.75
CA GLN A 357 -37.46 45.33 -1.20
C GLN A 357 -36.96 44.77 -2.52
N GLU A 358 -36.34 45.59 -3.35
CA GLU A 358 -35.73 45.15 -4.59
C GLU A 358 -34.45 44.30 -4.34
N VAL A 359 -33.67 44.62 -3.29
CA VAL A 359 -32.53 43.80 -2.87
C VAL A 359 -33.02 42.48 -2.28
N ILE A 360 -34.07 42.51 -1.45
CA ILE A 360 -34.71 41.28 -0.94
C ILE A 360 -35.25 40.43 -2.10
N GLY A 361 -35.83 41.05 -3.12
CA GLY A 361 -36.27 40.36 -4.34
C GLY A 361 -35.11 39.69 -5.09
N CYS A 362 -33.99 40.38 -5.28
CA CYS A 362 -32.76 39.80 -5.87
C CYS A 362 -32.27 38.60 -5.06
N LEU A 363 -32.21 38.73 -3.74
CA LEU A 363 -31.77 37.66 -2.85
C LEU A 363 -32.74 36.46 -2.89
N GLN A 364 -34.04 36.68 -2.91
CA GLN A 364 -35.05 35.62 -3.04
C GLN A 364 -34.98 34.93 -4.40
N GLU A 365 -34.68 35.66 -5.47
CA GLU A 365 -34.48 35.08 -6.81
C GLU A 365 -33.23 34.21 -6.86
N LYS A 366 -32.13 34.64 -6.23
CA LYS A 366 -30.84 33.93 -6.26
C LYS A 366 -30.80 32.72 -5.33
N PHE A 367 -31.34 32.86 -4.11
CA PHE A 367 -31.20 31.86 -3.06
C PHE A 367 -32.50 31.07 -2.84
N GLY A 368 -33.65 31.60 -3.23
CA GLY A 368 -34.94 31.08 -2.78
C GLY A 368 -35.25 31.49 -1.33
N PRO A 369 -36.52 31.42 -0.90
CA PRO A 369 -36.94 31.89 0.43
C PRO A 369 -36.29 31.09 1.58
N ASP A 370 -36.18 29.77 1.43
CA ASP A 370 -35.68 28.89 2.50
C ASP A 370 -34.17 29.07 2.76
N LEU A 371 -33.37 29.22 1.70
CA LEU A 371 -31.93 29.45 1.84
C LEU A 371 -31.64 30.87 2.32
N LEU A 372 -32.44 31.86 1.92
CA LEU A 372 -32.31 33.24 2.43
C LEU A 372 -32.60 33.32 3.94
N GLU A 373 -33.60 32.58 4.41
CA GLU A 373 -33.90 32.47 5.84
C GLU A 373 -32.76 31.74 6.59
N LYS A 374 -32.21 30.66 6.02
CA LYS A 374 -31.01 30.00 6.55
C LYS A 374 -29.81 30.96 6.62
N VAL A 375 -29.58 31.77 5.60
CA VAL A 375 -28.48 32.76 5.55
C VAL A 375 -28.66 33.85 6.62
N LYS A 376 -29.89 34.31 6.87
CA LYS A 376 -30.19 35.30 7.93
C LYS A 376 -29.83 34.77 9.33
N ASN A 377 -29.99 33.46 9.53
CA ASN A 377 -29.78 32.79 10.82
C ASN A 377 -28.41 32.13 10.97
N SER A 378 -27.73 31.82 9.85
CA SER A 378 -26.40 31.20 9.82
C SER A 378 -25.34 32.10 10.44
N VAL A 379 -24.26 31.49 10.94
CA VAL A 379 -23.15 32.21 11.56
C VAL A 379 -22.29 32.93 10.53
N MET A 380 -22.04 32.30 9.38
CA MET A 380 -21.25 32.86 8.27
C MET A 380 -21.77 32.28 6.94
N PRO A 381 -22.15 33.11 5.95
CA PRO A 381 -22.41 32.62 4.60
C PRO A 381 -21.10 32.11 3.97
N SER A 382 -21.19 31.06 3.13
CA SER A 382 -20.02 30.60 2.36
C SER A 382 -19.51 31.73 1.46
N LYS A 383 -18.25 31.65 1.01
CA LYS A 383 -17.67 32.66 0.11
C LYS A 383 -18.54 32.93 -1.12
N GLU A 384 -19.06 31.87 -1.74
CA GLU A 384 -19.95 31.96 -2.89
C GLU A 384 -21.27 32.66 -2.55
N ILE A 385 -21.87 32.35 -1.40
CA ILE A 385 -23.09 33.02 -0.91
C ILE A 385 -22.79 34.50 -0.60
N GLY A 386 -21.64 34.79 0.00
CA GLY A 386 -21.16 36.14 0.27
C GLY A 386 -20.97 36.98 -0.98
N ASP A 387 -20.40 36.40 -2.04
CA ASP A 387 -20.23 37.05 -3.34
C ASP A 387 -21.58 37.37 -4.00
N GLN A 388 -22.53 36.43 -3.95
CA GLN A 388 -23.88 36.64 -4.48
C GLN A 388 -24.69 37.68 -3.67
N LEU A 389 -24.56 37.68 -2.34
CA LEU A 389 -25.08 38.75 -1.46
C LEU A 389 -24.50 40.10 -1.89
N GLY A 390 -23.18 40.19 -1.99
CA GLY A 390 -22.47 41.39 -2.43
C GLY A 390 -22.98 41.91 -3.77
N ASN A 391 -23.19 41.02 -4.74
CA ASN A 391 -23.72 41.38 -6.06
C ASN A 391 -25.13 41.98 -6.00
N CYS A 392 -26.05 41.44 -5.19
CA CYS A 392 -27.39 42.02 -5.03
C CYS A 392 -27.36 43.42 -4.40
N PHE A 393 -26.43 43.67 -3.46
CA PHE A 393 -26.26 45.00 -2.85
C PHE A 393 -25.53 45.99 -3.79
N GLN A 394 -24.56 45.52 -4.58
CA GLN A 394 -23.79 46.37 -5.51
C GLN A 394 -24.59 46.79 -6.75
N ASN A 395 -25.46 45.90 -7.25
CA ASN A 395 -26.30 46.19 -8.42
C ASN A 395 -27.37 47.27 -8.16
N MET A 396 -27.49 47.77 -6.92
CA MET A 396 -28.56 48.68 -6.48
C MET A 396 -28.04 49.96 -5.82
N ASN A 397 -26.81 50.40 -6.11
CA ASN A 397 -26.40 51.76 -5.76
C ASN A 397 -27.39 52.75 -6.43
N PRO A 398 -28.03 53.67 -5.70
CA PRO A 398 -28.91 54.64 -6.35
C PRO A 398 -28.08 55.51 -7.31
N PRO A 399 -28.66 55.97 -8.44
CA PRO A 399 -28.01 57.03 -9.21
C PRO A 399 -27.73 58.23 -8.26
N PRO A 400 -26.60 58.92 -8.40
CA PRO A 400 -26.22 59.96 -7.44
C PRO A 400 -27.31 61.05 -7.44
N GLY A 401 -27.99 61.24 -6.32
CA GLY A 401 -28.81 62.44 -6.16
C GLY A 401 -30.00 62.47 -5.21
N GLN A 402 -30.43 61.39 -4.55
CA GLN A 402 -31.62 61.50 -3.67
C GLN A 402 -31.54 60.66 -2.37
N ALA A 403 -30.92 61.25 -1.35
CA ALA A 403 -31.33 61.10 0.04
C ALA A 403 -31.09 62.46 0.74
N PRO A 404 -32.00 62.94 1.61
CA PRO A 404 -31.79 64.19 2.32
C PRO A 404 -30.69 63.99 3.37
N MET A 405 -29.59 64.73 3.23
CA MET A 405 -28.50 64.74 4.19
C MET A 405 -29.01 65.27 5.53
N GLN A 406 -28.98 64.42 6.55
CA GLN A 406 -28.85 64.86 7.93
C GLN A 406 -27.36 65.16 8.14
N GLU A 407 -27.04 66.42 8.41
CA GLU A 407 -25.69 66.90 8.65
C GLU A 407 -25.09 66.19 9.87
N GLY A 408 -23.89 65.64 9.70
CA GLY A 408 -23.06 65.17 10.80
C GLY A 408 -22.71 63.69 10.74
N GLN A 409 -22.06 63.24 9.66
CA GLN A 409 -21.02 62.20 9.75
C GLN A 409 -20.27 62.13 8.41
N GLU A 410 -18.96 62.36 8.49
CA GLU A 410 -18.01 62.28 7.40
C GLU A 410 -18.04 60.88 6.79
N ARG A 411 -18.64 60.75 5.59
CA ARG A 411 -18.42 59.57 4.75
C ARG A 411 -17.10 59.76 4.00
N MET A 412 -16.12 58.92 4.35
CA MET A 412 -15.01 58.58 3.46
C MET A 412 -15.58 58.04 2.14
N GLN A 413 -15.37 58.79 1.06
CA GLN A 413 -15.60 58.31 -0.30
C GLN A 413 -14.34 57.60 -0.78
N SER A 414 -14.38 56.28 -0.78
CA SER A 414 -13.42 55.40 -1.43
C SER A 414 -13.66 55.40 -2.94
N GLY A 415 -13.13 56.42 -3.61
CA GLY A 415 -12.77 56.39 -5.02
C GLY A 415 -11.27 56.50 -5.11
N GLN A 416 -10.55 55.43 -4.80
CA GLN A 416 -9.09 55.45 -4.88
C GLN A 416 -8.69 55.36 -6.35
N LEU A 417 -8.73 56.51 -7.03
CA LEU A 417 -8.11 56.71 -8.33
C LEU A 417 -6.63 56.30 -8.20
N GLY A 418 -6.15 55.48 -9.12
CA GLY A 418 -4.74 55.08 -9.10
C GLY A 418 -3.83 56.27 -9.35
N PRO A 419 -2.51 56.11 -9.15
CA PRO A 419 -1.53 57.17 -9.40
C PRO A 419 -1.76 57.78 -10.80
N GLY A 420 -1.80 59.11 -10.88
CA GLY A 420 -2.12 59.83 -12.13
C GLY A 420 -3.60 59.94 -12.50
N GLY A 421 -4.53 59.44 -11.68
CA GLY A 421 -5.96 59.50 -11.97
C GLY A 421 -6.48 58.37 -12.86
N CYS A 422 -5.70 57.29 -13.05
CA CYS A 422 -6.11 56.12 -13.82
C CYS A 422 -7.31 55.42 -13.19
N GLN A 423 -8.23 54.93 -14.02
CA GLN A 423 -9.50 54.33 -13.58
C GLN A 423 -9.62 52.84 -13.93
N SER A 424 -8.66 52.29 -14.67
CA SER A 424 -8.58 50.88 -15.01
C SER A 424 -7.18 50.32 -14.79
N PRO A 425 -7.04 49.00 -14.51
CA PRO A 425 -5.74 48.36 -14.33
C PRO A 425 -4.78 48.57 -15.52
N GLU A 426 -5.30 48.60 -16.74
CA GLU A 426 -4.52 48.79 -17.97
C GLU A 426 -4.00 50.23 -18.11
N GLU A 427 -4.83 51.23 -17.76
CA GLU A 427 -4.39 52.63 -17.68
C GLU A 427 -3.35 52.84 -16.59
N CYS A 428 -3.55 52.23 -15.40
CA CYS A 428 -2.60 52.35 -14.30
C CYS A 428 -1.26 51.70 -14.64
N ASN A 429 -1.26 50.56 -15.33
CA ASN A 429 -0.03 49.88 -15.73
C ASN A 429 0.75 50.70 -16.78
N ASN A 430 0.07 51.28 -17.77
CA ASN A 430 0.68 52.19 -18.74
C ASN A 430 1.17 53.49 -18.09
N TYR A 431 0.44 54.02 -17.11
CA TYR A 431 0.86 55.22 -16.39
C TYR A 431 2.12 54.97 -15.57
N CYS A 432 2.19 53.86 -14.83
CA CYS A 432 3.35 53.53 -14.00
C CYS A 432 4.59 53.13 -14.81
N GLN A 433 4.44 52.60 -16.03
CA GLN A 433 5.57 52.38 -16.95
C GLN A 433 6.26 53.69 -17.35
N ASN A 434 5.50 54.79 -17.41
CA ASN A 434 6.02 56.11 -17.79
C ASN A 434 6.32 57.01 -16.59
N ASN A 435 5.78 56.71 -15.40
CA ASN A 435 5.93 57.50 -14.17
C ASN A 435 6.28 56.61 -12.95
N PRO A 436 7.45 55.94 -12.95
CA PRO A 436 7.80 54.93 -11.94
C PRO A 436 8.03 55.50 -10.54
N GLU A 437 8.48 56.76 -10.43
CA GLU A 437 8.70 57.42 -9.13
C GLU A 437 7.38 57.76 -8.43
N GLU A 438 6.33 58.11 -9.18
CA GLU A 438 5.01 58.44 -8.63
C GLU A 438 4.27 57.19 -8.12
N CYS A 439 4.47 56.05 -8.79
CA CYS A 439 3.91 54.76 -8.36
C CYS A 439 4.70 54.09 -7.21
N ASN A 440 5.93 54.53 -6.93
CA ASN A 440 6.74 54.04 -5.80
C ASN A 440 6.23 54.53 -4.43
N SER A 441 5.38 55.56 -4.39
CA SER A 441 4.81 56.14 -3.17
C SER A 441 3.60 55.38 -2.59
N VAL A 442 3.11 54.33 -3.28
CA VAL A 442 1.96 53.53 -2.82
C VAL A 442 2.41 52.23 -2.11
N GLN A 443 3.72 51.97 -1.99
CA GLN A 443 4.26 50.77 -1.34
C GLN A 443 5.06 51.01 -0.04
N GLN A 444 4.94 52.17 0.62
CA GLN A 444 5.62 52.40 1.91
C GLN A 444 4.75 53.14 2.94
N GLY A 445 4.09 52.39 3.83
CA GLY A 445 3.69 52.84 5.16
C GLY A 445 4.72 52.39 6.22
N PRO A 446 4.79 53.03 7.41
CA PRO A 446 5.84 52.77 8.41
C PRO A 446 5.70 51.39 9.08
N PRO A 447 6.80 50.83 9.63
CA PRO A 447 6.80 49.50 10.23
C PRO A 447 6.19 49.51 11.65
N PRO A 448 5.42 48.49 12.08
CA PRO A 448 5.12 48.32 13.49
C PRO A 448 6.37 47.85 14.24
N GLN A 449 6.72 48.55 15.31
CA GLN A 449 7.77 48.16 16.23
C GLN A 449 7.34 46.96 17.08
N ILE A 450 8.22 45.96 17.15
CA ILE A 450 8.09 44.78 18.00
C ILE A 450 8.52 45.17 19.42
N GLY A 451 7.53 45.25 20.32
CA GLY A 451 7.70 45.15 21.78
C GLY A 451 7.31 43.74 22.22
N GLU A 452 8.18 43.11 22.99
CA GLU A 452 8.25 41.70 23.41
C GLU A 452 6.94 41.08 23.97
N ASN A 453 6.41 40.01 23.33
CA ASN A 453 6.13 38.64 23.88
C ASN A 453 5.20 37.78 22.96
N PRO A 454 5.14 36.44 23.13
CA PRO A 454 5.71 35.42 22.24
C PRO A 454 4.77 34.91 21.12
N THR A 455 5.39 34.37 20.07
CA THR A 455 4.81 33.71 18.88
C THR A 455 4.13 32.36 19.18
N PRO A 456 2.98 32.03 18.54
CA PRO A 456 2.66 30.67 18.13
C PRO A 456 3.47 30.33 16.86
N GLY A 457 3.98 29.11 16.76
CA GLY A 457 4.93 28.70 15.73
C GLY A 457 4.33 28.62 14.31
N PRO A 458 5.19 28.63 13.27
CA PRO A 458 4.75 28.38 11.91
C PRO A 458 4.41 26.90 11.72
N ALA A 459 3.24 26.63 11.16
CA ALA A 459 2.96 25.40 10.45
C ALA A 459 3.96 25.27 9.30
N MET A 460 4.99 24.44 9.50
CA MET A 460 5.84 23.95 8.42
C MET A 460 5.30 22.60 7.96
N PHE A 461 4.68 22.58 6.78
CA PHE A 461 4.85 21.45 5.86
C PHE A 461 5.64 21.95 4.64
N PRO A 462 6.52 21.12 4.06
CA PRO A 462 7.34 21.52 2.92
C PRO A 462 6.50 21.52 1.65
N GLU A 463 6.33 22.69 1.03
CA GLU A 463 6.03 22.77 -0.40
C GLU A 463 7.38 22.73 -1.12
N GLU A 464 7.65 21.59 -1.76
CA GLU A 464 8.80 21.44 -2.63
C GLU A 464 8.74 22.44 -3.78
N ARG A 465 9.89 23.07 -3.94
CA ARG A 465 10.38 23.83 -5.08
C ARG A 465 10.01 23.18 -6.41
N ALA A 466 8.91 23.64 -7.03
CA ALA A 466 8.72 23.52 -8.47
C ALA A 466 9.77 24.41 -9.17
N GLU A 467 10.94 23.85 -9.48
CA GLU A 467 11.87 24.50 -10.39
C GLU A 467 11.23 24.62 -11.77
N ARG A 468 11.15 25.86 -12.25
CA ARG A 468 10.72 26.21 -13.60
C ARG A 468 11.61 25.49 -14.62
N MET A 469 11.07 24.50 -15.33
CA MET A 469 11.61 24.12 -16.64
C MET A 469 11.41 25.29 -17.61
N PRO A 470 12.40 25.66 -18.43
CA PRO A 470 12.21 26.64 -19.49
C PRO A 470 11.27 26.07 -20.58
N PRO A 471 10.48 26.91 -21.26
CA PRO A 471 9.58 26.44 -22.31
C PRO A 471 10.40 25.92 -23.50
N LEU A 472 10.03 24.73 -23.99
CA LEU A 472 10.49 24.20 -25.27
C LEU A 472 9.89 25.03 -26.42
N PRO A 473 10.61 25.24 -27.53
CA PRO A 473 10.11 26.02 -28.66
C PRO A 473 8.97 25.29 -29.39
N GLU A 474 7.94 26.04 -29.76
CA GLU A 474 6.82 25.59 -30.59
C GLU A 474 7.32 25.15 -31.98
N GLU A 475 7.24 23.86 -32.28
CA GLU A 475 7.23 23.36 -33.65
C GLU A 475 5.82 22.91 -34.04
N ASN A 476 5.32 23.55 -35.10
CA ASN A 476 4.09 23.25 -35.81
C ASN A 476 4.02 21.77 -36.24
N ILE A 477 3.12 21.00 -35.62
CA ILE A 477 2.59 19.78 -36.24
C ILE A 477 1.07 19.75 -36.02
N ALA A 478 0.33 19.86 -37.13
CA ALA A 478 -1.12 19.72 -37.15
C ALA A 478 -1.56 18.32 -36.69
N PRO A 479 -2.64 18.17 -35.91
CA PRO A 479 -3.11 16.87 -35.47
C PRO A 479 -3.78 16.10 -36.62
N PRO A 480 -3.55 14.78 -36.76
CA PRO A 480 -4.35 13.97 -37.65
C PRO A 480 -5.76 13.78 -37.06
N ASN A 481 -6.75 13.96 -37.92
CA ASN A 481 -8.15 13.64 -37.68
C ASN A 481 -8.31 12.13 -37.48
N ILE A 482 -8.63 11.69 -36.26
CA ILE A 482 -9.06 10.33 -35.97
C ILE A 482 -10.30 10.41 -35.09
N ASN A 483 -11.45 10.06 -35.66
CA ASN A 483 -12.70 9.89 -34.91
C ASN A 483 -12.54 8.76 -33.88
N PRO A 484 -12.98 8.93 -32.62
CA PRO A 484 -13.13 7.80 -31.71
C PRO A 484 -14.32 6.91 -32.14
N PRO A 485 -14.23 5.58 -32.03
CA PRO A 485 -15.37 4.71 -32.28
C PRO A 485 -16.39 4.82 -31.13
N ASP A 486 -17.68 4.80 -31.51
CA ASP A 486 -18.84 4.67 -30.62
C ASP A 486 -18.68 3.50 -29.64
N ILE A 487 -18.58 3.81 -28.36
CA ILE A 487 -18.72 2.82 -27.28
C ILE A 487 -20.09 3.06 -26.64
N ASN A 488 -21.08 2.26 -27.06
CA ASN A 488 -22.34 2.16 -26.35
C ASN A 488 -22.11 1.49 -24.97
N PRO A 489 -22.69 2.01 -23.88
CA PRO A 489 -22.65 1.32 -22.59
C PRO A 489 -23.51 0.04 -22.65
N PRO A 490 -23.08 -1.08 -22.03
CA PRO A 490 -23.88 -2.29 -21.98
C PRO A 490 -25.12 -2.11 -21.08
N PRO A 491 -26.25 -2.80 -21.37
CA PRO A 491 -27.45 -2.73 -20.56
C PRO A 491 -27.27 -3.41 -19.18
N PRO A 492 -28.06 -3.02 -18.17
CA PRO A 492 -27.95 -3.57 -16.82
C PRO A 492 -28.33 -5.05 -16.78
N SER A 493 -27.46 -5.88 -16.21
CA SER A 493 -27.70 -7.30 -15.99
C SER A 493 -28.70 -7.52 -14.86
N THR A 494 -29.86 -8.09 -15.17
CA THR A 494 -30.78 -8.68 -14.20
C THR A 494 -30.19 -9.98 -13.65
N GLY A 495 -29.85 -10.01 -12.36
CA GLY A 495 -29.48 -11.24 -11.66
C GLY A 495 -30.70 -12.16 -11.43
N PRO A 496 -30.53 -13.49 -11.43
CA PRO A 496 -31.62 -14.41 -11.14
C PRO A 496 -31.87 -14.53 -9.63
N GLU A 497 -33.16 -14.60 -9.31
CA GLU A 497 -33.73 -14.79 -7.98
C GLU A 497 -33.40 -16.17 -7.37
N GLY A 498 -33.26 -16.18 -6.04
CA GLY A 498 -33.60 -17.26 -5.10
C GLY A 498 -33.41 -18.72 -5.50
N GLY A 499 -32.31 -19.32 -5.03
CA GLY A 499 -32.18 -20.77 -4.89
C GLY A 499 -31.76 -21.14 -3.47
N GLU A 500 -32.62 -21.89 -2.75
CA GLU A 500 -32.32 -22.49 -1.46
C GLU A 500 -31.12 -23.43 -1.54
N TYR A 501 -30.17 -23.28 -0.62
CA TYR A 501 -29.05 -24.19 -0.45
C TYR A 501 -29.49 -25.40 0.39
N ILE A 502 -29.56 -26.58 -0.25
CA ILE A 502 -29.73 -27.88 0.42
C ILE A 502 -28.34 -28.51 0.58
N PRO A 503 -27.82 -28.69 1.81
CA PRO A 503 -26.55 -29.37 2.02
C PRO A 503 -26.67 -30.90 1.77
N PRO A 504 -25.61 -31.58 1.30
CA PRO A 504 -25.62 -33.02 1.11
C PRO A 504 -25.74 -33.76 2.45
N ALA A 505 -26.56 -34.81 2.45
CA ALA A 505 -26.76 -35.69 3.61
C ALA A 505 -25.50 -36.51 3.89
N GLY A 506 -24.87 -36.35 5.07
CA GLY A 506 -23.82 -37.26 5.49
C GLY A 506 -22.84 -36.84 6.58
N GLU A 507 -22.78 -35.57 6.99
CA GLU A 507 -21.81 -35.13 8.02
C GLU A 507 -22.49 -34.66 9.31
N GLN A 508 -22.20 -35.39 10.40
CA GLN A 508 -22.57 -34.99 11.75
C GLN A 508 -21.65 -33.86 12.21
N ILE A 509 -22.22 -32.67 12.39
CA ILE A 509 -21.55 -31.54 13.05
C ILE A 509 -21.47 -31.84 14.56
N PRO A 510 -20.29 -31.79 15.21
CA PRO A 510 -20.20 -31.93 16.66
C PRO A 510 -20.93 -30.77 17.35
N GLN A 511 -21.82 -31.11 18.29
CA GLN A 511 -22.51 -30.12 19.12
C GLN A 511 -21.51 -29.38 20.01
N ALA A 512 -21.60 -28.05 20.02
CA ALA A 512 -20.89 -27.21 20.99
C ALA A 512 -21.40 -27.51 22.41
N PRO A 513 -20.52 -27.62 23.43
CA PRO A 513 -20.96 -27.81 24.80
C PRO A 513 -21.69 -26.55 25.32
N PRO A 514 -22.66 -26.72 26.24
CA PRO A 514 -23.42 -25.60 26.78
C PRO A 514 -22.53 -24.67 27.62
N ALA A 515 -22.79 -23.38 27.52
CA ALA A 515 -22.12 -22.33 28.28
C ALA A 515 -22.32 -22.56 29.79
N GLU A 516 -21.24 -22.92 30.49
CA GLU A 516 -21.21 -22.86 31.95
C GLU A 516 -21.17 -21.41 32.40
N GLN A 517 -22.08 -21.07 33.31
CA GLN A 517 -22.18 -19.78 33.97
C GLN A 517 -20.92 -19.55 34.82
N MET A 518 -20.17 -18.48 34.51
CA MET A 518 -19.11 -18.00 35.40
C MET A 518 -19.73 -17.44 36.70
N PRO A 519 -19.20 -17.80 37.89
CA PRO A 519 -19.59 -17.15 39.13
C PRO A 519 -18.98 -15.73 39.23
N PRO A 520 -19.62 -14.80 39.95
CA PRO A 520 -19.12 -13.44 40.09
C PRO A 520 -17.81 -13.38 40.89
N ALA A 521 -16.86 -12.60 40.40
CA ALA A 521 -15.59 -12.32 41.06
C ALA A 521 -15.81 -11.56 42.37
N SER A 522 -15.28 -12.12 43.46
CA SER A 522 -15.16 -11.47 44.77
C SER A 522 -14.05 -10.42 44.73
N PHE A 523 -14.40 -9.20 45.11
CA PHE A 523 -13.46 -8.18 45.55
C PHE A 523 -12.81 -8.63 46.86
N ASP A 524 -11.48 -8.78 46.89
CA ASP A 524 -10.72 -8.79 48.13
C ASP A 524 -9.91 -7.50 48.23
N GLN A 525 -10.20 -6.75 49.29
CA GLN A 525 -9.38 -5.66 49.81
C GLN A 525 -8.25 -6.27 50.64
N ASN A 526 -7.00 -6.00 50.27
CA ASN A 526 -5.91 -5.73 51.20
C ASN A 526 -4.71 -5.13 50.47
#